data_AF-A0A7Y4D7D4-F1
#
_entry.id   AF-A0A7Y4D7D4-F1
#
_cell.length_a   1.000
_cell.length_b   1.000
_cell.length_c   1.000
_cell.angle_alpha   90.00
_cell.angle_beta   90.00
_cell.angle_gamma   90.00
#
_symmetry.space_group_name_H-M   'P 1'
#
loop_
_entity.id
_entity.type
_entity.pdbx_description
1 polymer ?
#
loop_
_entity_poly.entity_id
_entity_poly.type
_entity_poly.pdbx_seq_one_letter_code
_entity_poly.pdbx_strand_id
1 'polypeptide(L)'
;MNMTKEESIRWINHAIAFYESLGKKQKELAEDFGIKESRISELKNAKKPLKVSPNQIRQIIELCGAPKRDPGRFEHVELYDSLELFFEQYIPVTFNRFHCDVYQYMSNIRVIEQLIDKCSFESESRTEKIRSINQLVRSEGFAEICKDVGFNDKVTGSSINQFSSITVPYGVSISNKDTFHILRQLWSLIDVLPEFQFGRETNCGLDVLVPKTPVVVTGNRIAAFMPEHSMHDGPANELVEKELIRLISDYLPSIRDLPKLDNWNTIRVEVYLSENMNYHLLIHMSQGNLEPLDLSHESTIPEGFEWCNYDAAVGERDRIALIKNVNTLDLFRQIEELRKWQGLEQDNLYELKQNIAKAGGHIPGAYVLV
;
A
#
# COMPACT_ATOMS: atom_id res chain seq x y z
N MET A 1 -2.53 -8.26 19.96
CA MET A 1 -3.43 -9.08 19.11
C MET A 1 -4.86 -8.59 19.35
N ASN A 2 -5.41 -7.80 18.43
CA ASN A 2 -6.79 -7.30 18.56
C ASN A 2 -7.75 -8.32 17.96
N MET A 3 -8.13 -9.33 18.75
CA MET A 3 -9.04 -10.38 18.31
C MET A 3 -10.49 -9.91 18.35
N THR A 4 -11.27 -10.30 17.34
CA THR A 4 -12.72 -10.08 17.34
C THR A 4 -13.41 -11.02 18.33
N LYS A 5 -14.67 -10.73 18.64
CA LYS A 5 -15.50 -11.58 19.50
C LYS A 5 -15.79 -12.92 18.82
N GLU A 6 -16.06 -12.93 17.51
CA GLU A 6 -16.28 -14.16 16.74
C GLU A 6 -15.01 -15.02 16.70
N GLU A 7 -13.84 -14.41 16.50
CA GLU A 7 -12.57 -15.14 16.55
C GLU A 7 -12.38 -15.77 17.93
N SER A 8 -12.66 -15.03 19.01
CA SER A 8 -12.57 -15.54 20.39
C SER A 8 -13.43 -16.78 20.60
N ILE A 9 -14.66 -16.78 20.08
CA ILE A 9 -15.56 -17.93 20.15
C ILE A 9 -15.01 -19.11 19.33
N ARG A 10 -14.49 -18.86 18.12
CA ARG A 10 -13.91 -19.90 17.25
C ARG A 10 -12.72 -20.59 17.93
N TRP A 11 -11.83 -19.83 18.57
CA TRP A 11 -10.70 -20.35 19.33
C TRP A 11 -11.12 -21.26 20.49
N ILE A 12 -12.14 -20.88 21.26
CA ILE A 12 -12.64 -21.72 22.36
C ILE A 12 -13.39 -22.95 21.86
N ASN A 13 -14.19 -22.83 20.81
CA ASN A 13 -14.88 -23.99 20.25
C ASN A 13 -13.91 -25.03 19.69
N HIS A 14 -12.80 -24.60 19.09
CA HIS A 14 -11.71 -25.50 18.65
C HIS A 14 -11.10 -26.27 19.81
N ALA A 15 -10.75 -25.57 20.89
CA ALA A 15 -10.18 -26.20 22.08
C ALA A 15 -11.17 -27.20 22.74
N ILE A 16 -12.46 -26.85 22.78
CA ILE A 16 -13.52 -27.75 23.27
C ILE A 16 -13.60 -29.00 22.39
N ALA A 17 -13.67 -28.84 21.07
CA ALA A 17 -13.77 -29.97 20.13
C ALA A 17 -12.56 -30.92 20.25
N PHE A 18 -11.35 -30.38 20.43
CA PHE A 18 -10.16 -31.18 20.66
C PHE A 18 -10.25 -31.98 21.97
N TYR A 19 -10.65 -31.36 23.09
CA TYR A 19 -10.80 -32.08 24.36
C TYR A 19 -11.88 -33.15 24.30
N GLU A 20 -13.01 -32.86 23.64
CA GLU A 20 -14.06 -33.84 23.38
C GLU A 20 -13.55 -35.02 22.55
N SER A 21 -12.66 -34.80 21.57
CA SER A 21 -12.02 -35.88 20.78
C SER A 21 -11.11 -36.78 21.61
N LEU A 22 -10.56 -36.27 22.71
CA LEU A 22 -9.74 -37.01 23.67
C LEU A 22 -10.59 -37.68 24.78
N GLY A 23 -11.92 -37.56 24.72
CA GLY A 23 -12.83 -38.05 25.77
C GLY A 23 -12.82 -37.20 27.05
N LYS A 24 -12.18 -36.03 27.03
CA LYS A 24 -12.06 -35.09 28.15
C LYS A 24 -13.26 -34.15 28.23
N LYS A 25 -13.58 -33.68 29.44
CA LYS A 25 -14.69 -32.74 29.67
C LYS A 25 -14.22 -31.28 29.63
N GLN A 26 -15.15 -30.35 29.40
CA GLN A 26 -14.87 -28.90 29.44
C GLN A 26 -14.32 -28.41 30.78
N LYS A 27 -14.60 -29.12 31.87
CA LYS A 27 -13.99 -28.87 33.19
C LYS A 27 -12.47 -29.06 33.16
N GLU A 28 -11.98 -30.09 32.49
CA GLU A 28 -10.54 -30.37 32.36
C GLU A 28 -9.85 -29.33 31.47
N LEU A 29 -10.54 -28.86 30.43
CA LEU A 29 -10.09 -27.71 29.63
C LEU A 29 -9.96 -26.43 30.48
N ALA A 30 -10.92 -26.19 31.39
CA ALA A 30 -10.89 -25.05 32.28
C ALA A 30 -9.73 -25.13 33.29
N GLU A 31 -9.46 -26.33 33.83
CA GLU A 31 -8.33 -26.61 34.71
C GLU A 31 -6.99 -26.36 33.99
N ASP A 32 -6.82 -26.88 32.78
CA ASP A 32 -5.60 -26.69 31.98
C ASP A 32 -5.39 -25.22 31.58
N PHE A 33 -6.47 -24.44 31.44
CA PHE A 33 -6.42 -22.99 31.15
C PHE A 33 -6.29 -22.12 32.42
N GLY A 34 -6.32 -22.72 33.61
CA GLY A 34 -6.27 -22.00 34.88
C GLY A 34 -7.49 -21.08 35.11
N ILE A 35 -8.66 -21.43 34.57
CA ILE A 35 -9.90 -20.64 34.71
C ILE A 35 -11.03 -21.45 35.32
N LYS A 36 -12.04 -20.77 35.86
CA LYS A 36 -13.27 -21.43 36.35
C LYS A 36 -14.06 -22.00 35.18
N GLU A 37 -14.66 -23.19 35.34
CA GLU A 37 -15.49 -23.84 34.32
C GLU A 37 -16.62 -22.93 33.80
N SER A 38 -17.22 -22.12 34.67
CA SER A 38 -18.23 -21.12 34.27
C SER A 38 -17.72 -20.13 33.22
N ARG A 39 -16.41 -19.85 33.21
CA ARG A 39 -15.76 -18.91 32.29
C ARG A 39 -15.65 -19.48 30.87
N ILE A 40 -15.56 -20.80 30.70
CA ILE A 40 -15.63 -21.44 29.38
C ILE A 40 -17.02 -21.21 28.75
N SER A 41 -18.08 -21.36 29.55
CA SER A 41 -19.45 -21.09 29.11
C SER A 41 -19.67 -19.63 28.73
N GLU A 42 -19.05 -18.69 29.44
CA GLU A 42 -19.11 -17.26 29.10
C GLU A 42 -18.29 -16.92 27.84
N LEU A 43 -17.15 -17.56 27.62
CA LEU A 43 -16.34 -17.39 26.41
C LEU A 43 -17.04 -17.93 25.15
N LYS A 44 -17.88 -18.95 25.29
CA LYS A 44 -18.71 -19.51 24.21
C LYS A 44 -19.96 -18.65 23.90
N ASN A 45 -20.33 -17.72 24.78
CA ASN A 45 -21.62 -17.05 24.70
C ASN A 45 -21.61 -15.92 23.64
N ALA A 46 -22.34 -16.12 22.53
CA ALA A 46 -22.48 -15.14 21.46
C ALA A 46 -23.12 -13.80 21.89
N LYS A 47 -23.93 -13.78 22.97
CA LYS A 47 -24.63 -12.55 23.43
C LYS A 47 -23.77 -11.66 24.33
N LYS A 48 -22.78 -12.23 25.05
CA LYS A 48 -21.79 -11.50 25.87
C LYS A 48 -20.43 -12.21 25.86
N PRO A 49 -19.77 -12.31 24.69
CA PRO A 49 -18.53 -13.07 24.59
C PRO A 49 -17.41 -12.29 25.26
N LEU A 50 -16.72 -12.96 26.16
CA LEU A 50 -15.42 -12.50 26.64
C LEU A 50 -14.37 -12.78 25.58
N LYS A 51 -13.36 -11.91 25.52
CA LYS A 51 -12.22 -12.15 24.63
C LYS A 51 -11.29 -13.17 25.27
N VAL A 52 -10.83 -14.12 24.47
CA VAL A 52 -9.72 -15.00 24.86
C VAL A 52 -8.47 -14.15 24.97
N SER A 53 -7.76 -14.25 26.09
CA SER A 53 -6.54 -13.50 26.31
C SER A 53 -5.38 -14.04 25.44
N PRO A 54 -4.36 -13.23 25.13
CA PRO A 54 -3.18 -13.70 24.39
C PRO A 54 -2.49 -14.91 25.01
N ASN A 55 -2.49 -15.02 26.34
CA ASN A 55 -1.90 -16.17 27.04
C ASN A 55 -2.70 -17.45 26.81
N GLN A 56 -4.04 -17.36 26.87
CA GLN A 56 -4.93 -18.49 26.57
C GLN A 56 -4.82 -18.93 25.10
N ILE A 57 -4.63 -18.00 24.16
CA ILE A 57 -4.38 -18.37 22.75
C ILE A 57 -3.10 -19.20 22.61
N ARG A 58 -2.01 -18.80 23.28
CA ARG A 58 -0.75 -19.57 23.26
C ARG A 58 -0.96 -20.98 23.83
N GLN A 59 -1.64 -21.08 24.97
CA GLN A 59 -1.99 -22.38 25.58
C GLN A 59 -2.83 -23.24 24.63
N ILE A 60 -3.84 -22.65 23.96
CA ILE A 60 -4.64 -23.37 22.95
C ILE A 60 -3.74 -23.90 21.82
N ILE A 61 -2.84 -23.06 21.28
CA ILE A 61 -1.93 -23.48 20.19
C ILE A 61 -1.01 -24.62 20.65
N GLU A 62 -0.42 -24.50 21.84
CA GLU A 62 0.50 -25.52 22.40
C GLU A 62 -0.20 -26.86 22.66
N LEU A 63 -1.46 -26.82 23.11
CA LEU A 63 -2.22 -28.02 23.49
C LEU A 63 -2.93 -28.69 22.31
N CYS A 64 -3.48 -27.92 21.37
CA CYS A 64 -4.38 -28.44 20.33
C CYS A 64 -4.17 -27.83 18.93
N GLY A 65 -3.13 -27.03 18.73
CA GLY A 65 -2.91 -26.30 17.49
C GLY A 65 -3.90 -25.16 17.27
N ALA A 66 -3.69 -24.38 16.20
CA ALA A 66 -4.60 -23.29 15.84
C ALA A 66 -5.86 -23.83 15.14
N PRO A 67 -7.04 -23.19 15.32
CA PRO A 67 -8.23 -23.53 14.57
C PRO A 67 -8.01 -23.38 13.07
N LYS A 68 -8.52 -24.34 12.29
CA LYS A 68 -8.56 -24.21 10.83
C LYS A 68 -9.29 -22.92 10.45
N ARG A 69 -8.71 -22.17 9.52
CA ARG A 69 -9.32 -20.99 8.91
C ARG A 69 -9.74 -21.30 7.48
N ASP A 70 -10.63 -20.47 6.98
CA ASP A 70 -11.08 -20.52 5.60
C ASP A 70 -9.88 -20.18 4.70
N PRO A 71 -9.63 -20.96 3.63
CA PRO A 71 -8.52 -20.68 2.73
C PRO A 71 -8.71 -19.30 2.12
N GLY A 72 -7.59 -18.61 1.88
CA GLY A 72 -7.61 -17.27 1.34
C GLY A 72 -6.23 -16.79 0.93
N ARG A 73 -6.19 -15.65 0.25
CA ARG A 73 -4.97 -14.99 -0.21
C ARG A 73 -4.40 -14.11 0.89
N PHE A 74 -3.16 -14.36 1.29
CA PHE A 74 -2.47 -13.53 2.28
C PHE A 74 -1.81 -12.33 1.61
N GLU A 75 -2.02 -11.13 2.14
CA GLU A 75 -1.43 -9.90 1.62
C GLU A 75 -1.10 -8.87 2.69
N HIS A 76 -0.18 -7.97 2.39
CA HIS A 76 0.08 -6.75 3.17
C HIS A 76 -0.55 -5.56 2.45
N VAL A 77 -1.67 -5.07 2.97
CA VAL A 77 -2.52 -4.11 2.25
C VAL A 77 -2.70 -2.79 2.99
N GLU A 78 -2.86 -1.72 2.25
CA GLU A 78 -3.51 -0.50 2.72
C GLU A 78 -5.01 -0.78 2.84
N LEU A 79 -5.58 -0.67 4.04
CA LEU A 79 -6.96 -1.06 4.30
C LEU A 79 -7.88 0.15 4.30
N TYR A 80 -8.92 0.13 3.47
CA TYR A 80 -9.89 1.21 3.34
C TYR A 80 -11.31 0.73 3.66
N ASP A 81 -12.10 1.61 4.28
CA ASP A 81 -13.50 1.35 4.61
C ASP A 81 -14.43 1.58 3.40
N SER A 82 -14.02 2.38 2.42
CA SER A 82 -14.78 2.64 1.21
C SER A 82 -13.87 3.04 0.03
N LEU A 83 -14.42 2.98 -1.18
CA LEU A 83 -13.71 3.37 -2.39
C LEU A 83 -13.47 4.89 -2.44
N GLU A 84 -14.40 5.67 -1.89
CA GLU A 84 -14.30 7.13 -1.80
C GLU A 84 -13.08 7.54 -0.94
N LEU A 85 -12.90 6.89 0.22
CA LEU A 85 -11.73 7.14 1.08
C LEU A 85 -10.42 6.79 0.36
N PHE A 86 -10.40 5.71 -0.43
CA PHE A 86 -9.24 5.35 -1.24
C PHE A 86 -8.90 6.44 -2.25
N PHE A 87 -9.88 6.98 -2.97
CA PHE A 87 -9.64 8.07 -3.93
C PHE A 87 -9.20 9.37 -3.25
N GLU A 88 -9.81 9.74 -2.12
CA GLU A 88 -9.41 10.92 -1.33
C GLU A 88 -7.96 10.81 -0.84
N GLN A 89 -7.54 9.61 -0.44
CA GLN A 89 -6.20 9.36 0.09
C GLN A 89 -5.18 8.96 -0.99
N TYR A 90 -5.60 8.77 -2.24
CA TYR A 90 -4.72 8.28 -3.31
C TYR A 90 -3.49 9.17 -3.48
N ILE A 91 -3.68 10.49 -3.68
CA ILE A 91 -2.58 11.46 -3.83
C ILE A 91 -1.81 11.68 -2.52
N PRO A 92 -2.46 11.96 -1.36
CA PRO A 92 -1.74 12.11 -0.10
C PRO A 92 -0.86 10.90 0.28
N VAL A 93 -1.33 9.67 0.05
CA VAL A 93 -0.56 8.46 0.34
C VAL A 93 0.58 8.27 -0.65
N THR A 94 0.34 8.47 -1.95
CA THR A 94 1.41 8.45 -2.97
C THR A 94 2.52 9.45 -2.62
N PHE A 95 2.13 10.65 -2.16
CA PHE A 95 3.07 11.69 -1.78
C PHE A 95 3.85 11.35 -0.50
N ASN A 96 3.16 10.87 0.53
CA ASN A 96 3.78 10.41 1.77
C ASN A 96 4.77 9.26 1.53
N ARG A 97 4.44 8.30 0.66
CA ARG A 97 5.34 7.21 0.26
C ARG A 97 6.63 7.75 -0.37
N PHE A 98 6.50 8.66 -1.34
CA PHE A 98 7.63 9.31 -1.97
C PHE A 98 8.52 10.03 -0.94
N HIS A 99 7.95 10.78 0.00
CA HIS A 99 8.74 11.47 1.01
C HIS A 99 9.37 10.54 2.05
N CYS A 100 8.71 9.44 2.40
CA CYS A 100 9.33 8.39 3.20
C CYS A 100 10.58 7.82 2.50
N ASP A 101 10.52 7.58 1.19
CA ASP A 101 11.66 7.12 0.41
C ASP A 101 12.77 8.19 0.34
N VAL A 102 12.40 9.47 0.12
CA VAL A 102 13.35 10.60 0.16
C VAL A 102 14.00 10.73 1.54
N TYR A 103 13.23 10.59 2.62
CA TYR A 103 13.78 10.60 3.98
C TYR A 103 14.80 9.48 4.18
N GLN A 104 14.47 8.25 3.79
CA GLN A 104 15.38 7.10 3.91
C GLN A 104 16.65 7.31 3.08
N TYR A 105 16.50 7.83 1.86
CA TYR A 105 17.61 8.12 0.96
C TYR A 105 18.53 9.21 1.54
N MET A 106 17.97 10.35 1.97
CA MET A 106 18.72 11.50 2.49
C MET A 106 19.30 11.28 3.89
N SER A 107 18.81 10.28 4.62
CA SER A 107 19.35 9.87 5.92
C SER A 107 20.52 8.88 5.80
N ASN A 108 20.79 8.36 4.60
CA ASN A 108 21.89 7.44 4.38
C ASN A 108 23.24 8.17 4.35
N ILE A 109 24.16 7.77 5.23
CA ILE A 109 25.49 8.39 5.32
C ILE A 109 26.26 8.41 3.99
N ARG A 110 26.12 7.36 3.16
CA ARG A 110 26.78 7.30 1.85
C ARG A 110 26.21 8.34 0.89
N VAL A 111 24.90 8.54 0.92
CA VAL A 111 24.22 9.56 0.09
C VAL A 111 24.62 10.96 0.56
N ILE A 112 24.71 11.17 1.87
CA ILE A 112 25.14 12.44 2.45
C ILE A 112 26.54 12.81 1.95
N GLU A 113 27.52 11.90 2.09
CA GLU A 113 28.89 12.17 1.62
C GLU A 113 28.95 12.35 0.10
N GLN A 114 28.22 11.55 -0.67
CA GLN A 114 28.16 11.72 -2.13
C GLN A 114 27.61 13.07 -2.56
N LEU A 115 26.59 13.59 -1.86
CA LEU A 115 26.05 14.92 -2.16
C LEU A 115 27.07 16.01 -1.83
N ILE A 116 27.78 15.88 -0.70
CA ILE A 116 28.85 16.79 -0.31
C ILE A 116 29.95 16.77 -1.39
N ASP A 117 30.41 15.60 -1.84
CA ASP A 117 31.47 15.48 -2.85
C ASP A 117 31.07 16.04 -4.23
N LYS A 118 29.77 16.02 -4.57
CA LYS A 118 29.24 16.59 -5.81
C LYS A 118 29.07 18.10 -5.78
N CYS A 119 29.13 18.72 -4.59
CA CYS A 119 29.02 20.16 -4.40
C CYS A 119 30.40 20.78 -4.18
N SER A 120 30.58 22.03 -4.59
CA SER A 120 31.75 22.84 -4.24
C SER A 120 31.39 23.83 -3.14
N PHE A 121 32.29 24.02 -2.18
CA PHE A 121 32.11 24.88 -1.02
C PHE A 121 33.33 25.77 -0.80
N GLU A 122 33.15 26.90 -0.12
CA GLU A 122 34.28 27.75 0.30
C GLU A 122 35.04 27.17 1.51
N SER A 123 34.35 26.39 2.34
CA SER A 123 34.91 25.78 3.56
C SER A 123 35.19 24.30 3.36
N GLU A 124 36.32 23.82 3.91
CA GLU A 124 36.64 22.39 3.94
C GLU A 124 35.99 21.64 5.10
N SER A 125 35.46 22.35 6.11
CA SER A 125 34.82 21.72 7.27
C SER A 125 33.51 21.06 6.88
N ARG A 126 33.39 19.74 7.12
CA ARG A 126 32.15 18.97 6.88
C ARG A 126 30.92 19.61 7.53
N THR A 127 31.06 20.13 8.75
CA THR A 127 29.97 20.80 9.47
C THR A 127 29.51 22.08 8.75
N GLU A 128 30.43 22.86 8.20
CA GLU A 128 30.11 24.06 7.41
C GLU A 128 29.45 23.69 6.07
N LYS A 129 29.93 22.63 5.41
CA LYS A 129 29.34 22.10 4.16
C LYS A 129 27.87 21.70 4.39
N ILE A 130 27.60 20.94 5.45
CA ILE A 130 26.25 20.53 5.85
C ILE A 130 25.37 21.74 6.21
N ARG A 131 25.92 22.74 6.92
CA ARG A 131 25.18 23.97 7.25
C ARG A 131 24.77 24.73 5.99
N SER A 132 25.68 24.85 5.03
CA SER A 132 25.43 25.55 3.75
C SER A 132 24.33 24.88 2.94
N ILE A 133 24.34 23.53 2.84
CA ILE A 133 23.25 22.78 2.22
C ILE A 133 21.92 23.04 2.95
N ASN A 134 21.89 22.93 4.27
CA ASN A 134 20.68 23.15 5.07
C ASN A 134 20.12 24.57 4.94
N GLN A 135 20.99 25.58 4.75
CA GLN A 135 20.61 26.97 4.52
C GLN A 135 20.02 27.16 3.11
N LEU A 136 20.65 26.59 2.08
CA LEU A 136 20.16 26.63 0.71
C LEU A 136 18.74 26.07 0.61
N VAL A 137 18.52 24.84 1.06
CA VAL A 137 17.23 24.14 0.93
C VAL A 137 16.12 24.70 1.82
N ARG A 138 16.42 25.65 2.71
CA ARG A 138 15.44 26.39 3.53
C ARG A 138 15.19 27.80 3.03
N SER A 139 15.91 28.24 2.01
CA SER A 139 15.79 29.60 1.52
C SER A 139 14.54 29.79 0.66
N GLU A 140 13.91 30.95 0.78
CA GLU A 140 12.75 31.31 -0.04
C GLU A 140 13.12 31.35 -1.53
N GLY A 141 14.30 31.89 -1.87
CA GLY A 141 14.78 31.95 -3.26
C GLY A 141 14.95 30.57 -3.89
N PHE A 142 15.49 29.59 -3.15
CA PHE A 142 15.57 28.22 -3.66
C PHE A 142 14.19 27.55 -3.77
N ALA A 143 13.28 27.84 -2.84
CA ALA A 143 11.91 27.34 -2.88
C ALA A 143 11.13 27.86 -4.09
N GLU A 144 11.29 29.14 -4.46
CA GLU A 144 10.67 29.73 -5.65
C GLU A 144 11.13 29.01 -6.93
N ILE A 145 12.43 28.73 -7.04
CA ILE A 145 13.01 28.01 -8.17
C ILE A 145 12.48 26.57 -8.24
N CYS A 146 12.41 25.87 -7.10
CA CYS A 146 11.87 24.51 -7.07
C CYS A 146 10.38 24.45 -7.46
N LYS A 147 9.62 25.51 -7.17
CA LYS A 147 8.19 25.63 -7.52
C LYS A 147 7.94 26.06 -8.97
N ASP A 148 8.94 26.59 -9.67
CA ASP A 148 8.82 27.04 -11.06
C ASP A 148 8.78 25.84 -12.03
N VAL A 149 7.58 25.55 -12.56
CA VAL A 149 7.33 24.48 -13.53
C VAL A 149 8.13 24.72 -14.83
N GLY A 150 8.16 25.95 -15.34
CA GLY A 150 8.85 26.26 -16.59
C GLY A 150 10.38 26.19 -16.46
N PHE A 151 10.92 26.41 -15.26
CA PHE A 151 12.32 26.12 -14.97
C PHE A 151 12.57 24.60 -14.92
N ASN A 152 11.71 23.85 -14.23
CA ASN A 152 11.83 22.40 -14.10
C ASN A 152 11.84 21.69 -15.47
N ASP A 153 10.97 22.11 -16.40
CA ASP A 153 10.93 21.58 -17.77
C ASP A 153 12.22 21.89 -18.57
N LYS A 154 12.92 22.98 -18.25
CA LYS A 154 14.19 23.33 -18.89
C LYS A 154 15.38 22.56 -18.30
N VAL A 155 15.32 22.20 -17.02
CA VAL A 155 16.34 21.38 -16.34
C VAL A 155 16.39 19.98 -16.96
N THR A 156 15.24 19.42 -17.33
CA THR A 156 15.15 18.10 -17.97
C THR A 156 15.68 18.11 -19.41
N GLY A 157 15.46 19.21 -20.15
CA GLY A 157 15.91 19.45 -21.54
C GLY A 157 17.40 19.80 -21.75
N SER A 158 18.27 19.67 -20.74
CA SER A 158 19.74 19.83 -20.84
C SER A 158 20.27 21.23 -21.20
N SER A 159 19.48 22.30 -21.00
CA SER A 159 19.80 23.64 -21.52
C SER A 159 20.24 24.67 -20.45
N ILE A 160 20.58 24.24 -19.23
CA ILE A 160 20.88 25.17 -18.13
C ILE A 160 22.38 25.15 -17.78
N ASN A 161 23.03 26.29 -18.02
CA ASN A 161 24.44 26.52 -17.66
C ASN A 161 24.61 27.32 -16.35
N GLN A 162 23.51 27.63 -15.65
CA GLN A 162 23.49 28.63 -14.56
C GLN A 162 23.18 28.04 -13.17
N PHE A 163 23.32 26.73 -12.96
CA PHE A 163 23.04 26.10 -11.65
C PHE A 163 23.87 26.70 -10.51
N SER A 164 25.12 27.11 -10.77
CA SER A 164 25.97 27.76 -9.78
C SER A 164 25.41 29.09 -9.30
N SER A 165 24.82 29.90 -10.19
CA SER A 165 24.27 31.22 -9.82
C SER A 165 23.11 31.12 -8.83
N ILE A 166 22.42 29.97 -8.80
CA ILE A 166 21.30 29.70 -7.89
C ILE A 166 21.80 29.42 -6.47
N THR A 167 22.90 28.67 -6.36
CA THR A 167 23.33 28.11 -5.07
C THR A 167 24.46 28.90 -4.42
N VAL A 168 25.29 29.60 -5.21
CA VAL A 168 26.47 30.36 -4.73
C VAL A 168 26.14 31.36 -3.62
N PRO A 169 25.01 32.10 -3.64
CA PRO A 169 24.63 32.98 -2.55
C PRO A 169 24.51 32.30 -1.17
N TYR A 170 24.41 30.96 -1.15
CA TYR A 170 24.29 30.15 0.05
C TYR A 170 25.56 29.34 0.38
N GLY A 171 26.69 29.68 -0.26
CA GLY A 171 27.99 29.02 -0.02
C GLY A 171 28.13 27.63 -0.64
N VAL A 172 27.21 27.27 -1.55
CA VAL A 172 27.20 25.98 -2.27
C VAL A 172 27.29 26.26 -3.76
N SER A 173 28.14 25.58 -4.52
CA SER A 173 28.14 25.66 -5.97
C SER A 173 27.92 24.28 -6.57
N ILE A 174 26.95 24.17 -7.48
CA ILE A 174 26.63 22.94 -8.20
C ILE A 174 26.84 23.13 -9.70
N SER A 175 27.25 22.07 -10.39
CA SER A 175 27.64 22.10 -11.80
C SER A 175 26.77 21.23 -12.70
N ASN A 176 25.88 20.41 -12.13
CA ASN A 176 25.12 19.42 -12.88
C ASN A 176 23.67 19.34 -12.39
N LYS A 177 22.77 18.94 -13.30
CA LYS A 177 21.34 18.77 -13.04
C LYS A 177 21.07 17.71 -11.96
N ASP A 178 21.85 16.64 -11.92
CA ASP A 178 21.63 15.53 -11.00
C ASP A 178 21.69 15.99 -9.54
N THR A 179 22.66 16.85 -9.23
CA THR A 179 22.83 17.44 -7.89
C THR A 179 21.70 18.40 -7.56
N PHE A 180 21.23 19.18 -8.55
CA PHE A 180 20.04 20.03 -8.37
C PHE A 180 18.79 19.21 -8.01
N HIS A 181 18.56 18.07 -8.68
CA HIS A 181 17.41 17.21 -8.36
C HIS A 181 17.46 16.62 -6.95
N ILE A 182 18.65 16.22 -6.47
CA ILE A 182 18.83 15.78 -5.08
C ILE A 182 18.48 16.92 -4.11
N LEU A 183 18.99 18.13 -4.36
CA LEU A 183 18.70 19.30 -3.53
C LEU A 183 17.21 19.69 -3.57
N ARG A 184 16.54 19.54 -4.71
CA ARG A 184 15.09 19.75 -4.86
C ARG A 184 14.27 18.73 -4.06
N GLN A 185 14.65 17.45 -4.08
CA GLN A 185 14.00 16.45 -3.24
C GLN A 185 14.22 16.72 -1.75
N LEU A 186 15.43 17.14 -1.38
CA LEU A 186 15.72 17.54 -0.01
C LEU A 186 14.90 18.76 0.44
N TRP A 187 14.74 19.77 -0.43
CA TRP A 187 13.83 20.89 -0.20
C TRP A 187 12.39 20.43 -0.02
N SER A 188 11.90 19.55 -0.91
CA SER A 188 10.53 19.02 -0.82
C SER A 188 10.29 18.22 0.47
N LEU A 189 11.28 17.46 0.93
CA LEU A 189 11.21 16.77 2.22
C LEU A 189 11.12 17.78 3.38
N ILE A 190 11.87 18.87 3.35
CA ILE A 190 11.84 19.90 4.40
C ILE A 190 10.51 20.67 4.40
N ASP A 191 9.87 20.82 3.23
CA ASP A 191 8.55 21.44 3.12
C ASP A 191 7.48 20.64 3.89
N VAL A 192 7.59 19.31 3.92
CA VAL A 192 6.66 18.43 4.67
C VAL A 192 7.16 18.01 6.06
N LEU A 193 8.46 18.05 6.30
CA LEU A 193 9.12 17.69 7.55
C LEU A 193 10.14 18.79 7.94
N PRO A 194 9.67 19.97 8.43
CA PRO A 194 10.53 21.13 8.68
C PRO A 194 11.68 20.88 9.67
N GLU A 195 11.50 19.95 10.59
CA GLU A 195 12.47 19.53 11.59
C GLU A 195 13.64 18.71 11.02
N PHE A 196 13.50 18.15 9.80
CA PHE A 196 14.52 17.32 9.18
C PHE A 196 15.80 18.14 8.92
N GLN A 197 16.94 17.71 9.44
CA GLN A 197 18.23 18.33 9.16
C GLN A 197 19.13 17.40 8.36
N PHE A 198 19.54 17.82 7.17
CA PHE A 198 20.50 17.08 6.36
C PHE A 198 21.79 16.85 7.15
N GLY A 199 22.30 15.61 7.15
CA GLY A 199 23.54 15.25 7.85
C GLY A 199 23.41 15.05 9.37
N ARG A 200 22.20 15.14 9.94
CA ARG A 200 21.95 14.89 11.37
C ARG A 200 21.62 13.41 11.62
N GLU A 201 22.21 12.83 12.66
CA GLU A 201 22.03 11.41 13.02
C GLU A 201 20.67 11.10 13.66
N THR A 202 20.01 12.11 14.25
CA THR A 202 18.82 11.95 15.12
C THR A 202 17.55 12.53 14.54
N ASN A 203 17.41 12.56 13.21
CA ASN A 203 16.15 12.99 12.61
C ASN A 203 15.01 12.04 13.00
N CYS A 204 13.83 12.61 13.27
CA CYS A 204 12.60 11.83 13.37
C CYS A 204 12.14 11.47 11.95
N GLY A 205 11.71 10.22 11.76
CA GLY A 205 11.16 9.78 10.47
C GLY A 205 9.77 10.35 10.21
N LEU A 206 9.36 10.30 8.95
CA LEU A 206 7.97 10.53 8.56
C LEU A 206 7.12 9.32 8.93
N ASP A 207 5.96 9.58 9.54
CA ASP A 207 4.95 8.56 9.75
C ASP A 207 4.30 8.16 8.42
N VAL A 208 4.05 6.87 8.26
CA VAL A 208 3.32 6.34 7.09
C VAL A 208 1.83 6.66 7.26
N LEU A 209 1.26 7.39 6.29
CA LEU A 209 -0.11 7.89 6.35
C LEU A 209 -1.14 6.75 6.41
N VAL A 210 -0.95 5.71 5.62
CA VAL A 210 -1.76 4.48 5.64
C VAL A 210 -0.83 3.27 5.77
N PRO A 211 -0.71 2.67 6.96
CA PRO A 211 0.20 1.56 7.17
C PRO A 211 -0.31 0.28 6.49
N LYS A 212 0.63 -0.52 5.95
CA LYS A 212 0.33 -1.85 5.44
C LYS A 212 -0.09 -2.77 6.60
N THR A 213 -1.25 -3.39 6.47
CA THR A 213 -1.83 -4.32 7.44
C THR A 213 -1.84 -5.74 6.85
N PRO A 214 -1.37 -6.76 7.59
CA PRO A 214 -1.46 -8.14 7.15
C PRO A 214 -2.92 -8.61 7.17
N VAL A 215 -3.41 -9.12 6.05
CA VAL A 215 -4.79 -9.61 5.89
C VAL A 215 -4.80 -10.97 5.19
N VAL A 216 -5.88 -11.72 5.41
CA VAL A 216 -6.22 -12.90 4.60
C VAL A 216 -7.54 -12.61 3.92
N VAL A 217 -7.53 -12.46 2.60
CA VAL A 217 -8.72 -12.25 1.78
C VAL A 217 -9.35 -13.62 1.52
N THR A 218 -10.49 -13.88 2.15
CA THR A 218 -11.24 -15.13 2.03
C THR A 218 -12.40 -15.01 1.05
N GLY A 219 -12.92 -16.16 0.60
CA GLY A 219 -14.03 -16.23 -0.34
C GLY A 219 -13.61 -16.42 -1.79
N ASN A 220 -14.59 -16.40 -2.69
CA ASN A 220 -14.39 -16.67 -4.11
C ASN A 220 -13.99 -15.39 -4.84
N ARG A 221 -12.89 -15.43 -5.61
CA ARG A 221 -12.61 -14.39 -6.60
C ARG A 221 -13.61 -14.54 -7.75
N ILE A 222 -14.46 -13.54 -7.95
CA ILE A 222 -15.55 -13.56 -8.94
C ILE A 222 -15.26 -12.72 -10.19
N ALA A 223 -14.29 -11.81 -10.11
CA ALA A 223 -13.80 -11.06 -11.25
C ALA A 223 -12.37 -10.57 -11.02
N ALA A 224 -11.66 -10.37 -12.11
CA ALA A 224 -10.40 -9.64 -12.17
C ALA A 224 -10.35 -8.86 -13.48
N PHE A 225 -9.86 -7.62 -13.43
CA PHE A 225 -9.69 -6.79 -14.61
C PHE A 225 -8.46 -5.88 -14.48
N MET A 226 -7.80 -5.65 -15.61
CA MET A 226 -6.68 -4.72 -15.78
C MET A 226 -6.64 -4.24 -17.24
N PRO A 227 -5.84 -3.22 -17.60
CA PRO A 227 -5.62 -2.85 -18.99
C PRO A 227 -4.94 -3.95 -19.80
N GLU A 228 -5.34 -4.15 -21.07
CA GLU A 228 -4.80 -5.19 -21.95
C GLU A 228 -3.35 -4.92 -22.41
N HIS A 229 -2.98 -3.65 -22.56
CA HIS A 229 -1.63 -3.29 -22.97
C HIS A 229 -0.75 -3.05 -21.74
N SER A 230 0.46 -3.62 -21.78
CA SER A 230 1.50 -3.33 -20.80
C SER A 230 1.92 -1.87 -20.89
N MET A 231 1.90 -1.17 -19.75
CA MET A 231 2.36 0.21 -19.59
C MET A 231 1.47 1.25 -20.29
N HIS A 232 0.32 1.52 -19.68
CA HIS A 232 -0.47 2.70 -19.99
C HIS A 232 -0.28 3.77 -18.91
N ASP A 233 0.03 5.00 -19.33
CA ASP A 233 -0.22 6.18 -18.49
C ASP A 233 -1.73 6.40 -18.43
N GLY A 234 -2.37 5.67 -17.51
CA GLY A 234 -3.79 5.76 -17.26
C GLY A 234 -4.16 7.01 -16.46
N PRO A 235 -5.46 7.32 -16.32
CA PRO A 235 -5.94 8.47 -15.55
C PRO A 235 -5.41 8.53 -14.12
N ALA A 236 -5.13 7.37 -13.50
CA ALA A 236 -4.49 7.27 -12.19
C ALA A 236 -3.12 7.96 -12.12
N ASN A 237 -2.29 7.83 -13.16
CA ASN A 237 -0.98 8.49 -13.25
C ASN A 237 -1.14 9.96 -13.61
N GLU A 238 -2.08 10.31 -14.49
CA GLU A 238 -2.34 11.72 -14.82
C GLU A 238 -2.69 12.56 -13.58
N LEU A 239 -3.38 11.97 -12.59
CA LEU A 239 -3.68 12.65 -11.32
C LEU A 239 -2.39 12.93 -10.53
N VAL A 240 -1.50 11.95 -10.44
CA VAL A 240 -0.19 12.10 -9.79
C VAL A 240 0.62 13.16 -10.53
N GLU A 241 0.64 13.10 -11.87
CA GLU A 241 1.32 14.07 -12.71
C GLU A 241 0.80 15.47 -12.50
N LYS A 242 -0.51 15.70 -12.60
CA LYS A 242 -1.11 17.04 -12.42
C LYS A 242 -0.82 17.64 -11.04
N GLU A 243 -0.97 16.85 -9.99
CA GLU A 243 -0.79 17.34 -8.61
C GLU A 243 0.68 17.50 -8.23
N LEU A 244 1.56 16.64 -8.76
CA LEU A 244 2.96 16.55 -8.35
C LEU A 244 3.95 16.90 -9.47
N ILE A 245 3.50 17.55 -10.56
CA ILE A 245 4.36 17.97 -11.70
C ILE A 245 5.58 18.78 -11.24
N ARG A 246 5.42 19.55 -10.16
CA ARG A 246 6.47 20.35 -9.52
C ARG A 246 7.52 19.54 -8.77
N LEU A 247 7.36 18.22 -8.66
CA LEU A 247 8.27 17.30 -7.99
C LEU A 247 8.71 16.15 -8.88
N ILE A 248 7.98 15.93 -9.98
CA ILE A 248 8.38 14.99 -11.02
C ILE A 248 9.64 15.52 -11.70
N SER A 249 10.67 14.68 -11.66
CA SER A 249 11.73 14.71 -12.64
C SER A 249 11.25 13.80 -13.75
N ASP A 250 11.13 14.29 -14.98
CA ASP A 250 11.19 13.40 -16.13
C ASP A 250 12.40 12.49 -15.95
N TYR A 251 12.22 11.23 -16.34
CA TYR A 251 13.20 10.15 -16.28
C TYR A 251 14.61 10.71 -16.52
N LEU A 252 15.42 10.82 -15.46
CA LEU A 252 16.85 11.02 -15.59
C LEU A 252 17.51 9.64 -15.51
N PRO A 253 17.81 8.99 -16.65
CA PRO A 253 18.48 7.69 -16.65
C PRO A 253 19.83 7.69 -15.92
N SER A 254 20.42 8.86 -15.64
CA SER A 254 21.74 9.04 -15.01
C SER A 254 21.78 8.79 -13.51
N ILE A 255 20.65 8.80 -12.78
CA ILE A 255 20.62 8.55 -11.33
C ILE A 255 19.72 7.36 -11.03
N ARG A 256 20.25 6.14 -11.18
CA ARG A 256 19.48 4.89 -11.00
C ARG A 256 18.82 4.76 -9.62
N ASP A 257 19.36 5.43 -8.60
CA ASP A 257 19.00 5.18 -7.20
C ASP A 257 18.21 6.31 -6.52
N LEU A 258 17.83 7.37 -7.25
CA LEU A 258 17.04 8.45 -6.65
C LEU A 258 15.61 7.96 -6.39
N PRO A 259 14.99 8.31 -5.23
CA PRO A 259 13.57 8.09 -5.00
C PRO A 259 12.74 8.64 -6.14
N LYS A 260 11.81 7.84 -6.64
CA LYS A 260 10.92 8.20 -7.74
C LYS A 260 9.50 8.29 -7.20
N LEU A 261 8.73 9.22 -7.77
CA LEU A 261 7.29 9.19 -7.56
C LEU A 261 6.72 7.89 -8.11
N ASP A 262 5.71 7.37 -7.43
CA ASP A 262 5.02 6.19 -7.88
C ASP A 262 4.31 6.49 -9.21
N ASN A 263 4.59 5.68 -10.22
CA ASN A 263 3.88 5.65 -11.50
C ASN A 263 3.39 4.20 -11.70
N TRP A 264 2.07 4.02 -11.79
CA TRP A 264 1.39 2.73 -11.83
C TRP A 264 0.98 2.35 -13.25
N ASN A 265 1.96 1.90 -14.02
CA ASN A 265 1.77 1.38 -15.38
C ASN A 265 0.79 0.20 -15.49
N THR A 266 0.65 -0.56 -14.41
CA THR A 266 -0.27 -1.70 -14.33
C THR A 266 -1.11 -1.57 -13.08
N ILE A 267 -2.43 -1.51 -13.27
CA ILE A 267 -3.40 -1.51 -12.18
C ILE A 267 -4.36 -2.67 -12.43
N ARG A 268 -4.36 -3.61 -11.49
CA ARG A 268 -5.24 -4.78 -11.50
C ARG A 268 -6.23 -4.68 -10.34
N VAL A 269 -7.49 -4.94 -10.63
CA VAL A 269 -8.56 -4.99 -9.62
C VAL A 269 -9.11 -6.40 -9.58
N GLU A 270 -9.29 -6.92 -8.37
CA GLU A 270 -9.90 -8.21 -8.09
C GLU A 270 -11.12 -8.03 -7.17
N VAL A 271 -12.19 -8.76 -7.49
CA VAL A 271 -13.44 -8.72 -6.74
C VAL A 271 -13.62 -10.06 -6.04
N TYR A 272 -13.73 -10.02 -4.71
CA TYR A 272 -13.92 -11.19 -3.87
C TYR A 272 -15.30 -11.18 -3.24
N LEU A 273 -15.99 -12.33 -3.27
CA LEU A 273 -17.22 -12.58 -2.53
C LEU A 273 -16.91 -13.48 -1.33
N SER A 274 -16.97 -12.91 -0.13
CA SER A 274 -16.77 -13.65 1.13
C SER A 274 -17.96 -14.56 1.47
N GLU A 275 -17.74 -15.53 2.36
CA GLU A 275 -18.80 -16.43 2.87
C GLU A 275 -19.94 -15.67 3.58
N ASN A 276 -19.65 -14.49 4.13
CA ASN A 276 -20.63 -13.63 4.77
C ASN A 276 -21.42 -12.77 3.77
N MET A 277 -21.30 -13.05 2.46
CA MET A 277 -21.96 -12.33 1.38
C MET A 277 -21.53 -10.86 1.25
N ASN A 278 -20.35 -10.53 1.78
CA ASN A 278 -19.72 -9.23 1.61
C ASN A 278 -18.74 -9.25 0.45
N TYR A 279 -18.72 -8.16 -0.31
CA TYR A 279 -17.75 -7.95 -1.38
C TYR A 279 -16.49 -7.25 -0.85
N HIS A 280 -15.33 -7.63 -1.38
CA HIS A 280 -14.06 -6.96 -1.14
C HIS A 280 -13.39 -6.65 -2.48
N LEU A 281 -12.80 -5.47 -2.60
CA LEU A 281 -12.07 -5.05 -3.80
C LEU A 281 -10.59 -4.96 -3.46
N LEU A 282 -9.77 -5.77 -4.11
CA LEU A 282 -8.32 -5.71 -4.01
C LEU A 282 -7.78 -4.98 -5.24
N ILE A 283 -7.01 -3.92 -5.02
CA ILE A 283 -6.40 -3.08 -6.05
C ILE A 283 -4.89 -3.25 -5.95
N HIS A 284 -4.29 -3.82 -6.99
CA HIS A 284 -2.84 -4.02 -7.11
C HIS A 284 -2.29 -3.03 -8.12
N MET A 285 -1.46 -2.11 -7.66
CA MET A 285 -0.77 -1.12 -8.48
C MET A 285 0.71 -1.46 -8.56
N SER A 286 1.25 -1.59 -9.78
CA SER A 286 2.65 -1.88 -10.06
C SER A 286 3.22 -0.97 -11.14
N GLN A 287 4.52 -0.68 -11.04
CA GLN A 287 5.27 0.05 -12.08
C GLN A 287 5.60 -0.84 -13.28
N GLY A 288 5.64 -2.16 -13.08
CA GLY A 288 6.00 -3.14 -14.10
C GLY A 288 4.82 -3.99 -14.53
N ASN A 289 5.11 -5.01 -15.33
CA ASN A 289 4.15 -6.05 -15.63
C ASN A 289 3.94 -6.92 -14.39
N LEU A 290 2.70 -7.36 -14.19
CA LEU A 290 2.39 -8.35 -13.15
C LEU A 290 2.76 -9.73 -13.67
N GLU A 291 3.67 -10.40 -12.97
CA GLU A 291 4.01 -11.78 -13.26
C GLU A 291 3.00 -12.72 -12.58
N PRO A 292 2.54 -13.77 -13.26
CA PRO A 292 1.80 -14.83 -12.61
C PRO A 292 2.63 -15.48 -11.52
N LEU A 293 2.05 -15.61 -10.33
CA LEU A 293 2.59 -16.49 -9.31
C LEU A 293 2.46 -17.93 -9.84
N ASP A 294 3.56 -18.67 -9.86
CA ASP A 294 3.56 -20.09 -10.24
C ASP A 294 2.80 -20.91 -9.18
N LEU A 295 1.49 -20.93 -9.34
CA LEU A 295 0.56 -21.73 -8.57
C LEU A 295 0.30 -23.01 -9.38
N SER A 296 1.16 -24.00 -9.22
CA SER A 296 1.02 -25.36 -9.78
C SER A 296 -0.18 -26.15 -9.24
N HIS A 297 -1.25 -25.48 -8.86
CA HIS A 297 -2.55 -26.08 -8.55
C HIS A 297 -3.56 -25.57 -9.57
N GLU A 298 -3.92 -26.46 -10.50
CA GLU A 298 -4.99 -26.33 -11.48
C GLU A 298 -6.20 -25.61 -10.88
N SER A 299 -6.38 -24.34 -11.26
CA SER A 299 -7.56 -23.58 -10.89
C SER A 299 -8.53 -23.61 -12.07
N THR A 300 -9.78 -23.87 -11.74
CA THR A 300 -10.96 -23.73 -12.58
C THR A 300 -11.00 -22.32 -13.19
N ILE A 301 -10.45 -22.16 -14.39
CA ILE A 301 -10.55 -20.93 -15.18
C ILE A 301 -11.95 -20.94 -15.84
N PRO A 302 -12.85 -19.99 -15.54
CA PRO A 302 -14.04 -19.79 -16.36
C PRO A 302 -13.60 -19.32 -17.76
N GLU A 303 -14.14 -19.92 -18.82
CA GLU A 303 -13.95 -19.45 -20.20
C GLU A 303 -14.22 -17.95 -20.28
N GLY A 304 -13.28 -17.18 -20.86
CA GLY A 304 -13.39 -15.73 -21.07
C GLY A 304 -12.36 -14.83 -20.34
N PHE A 305 -11.63 -15.33 -19.33
CA PHE A 305 -10.72 -14.52 -18.48
C PHE A 305 -9.28 -15.05 -18.35
N GLU A 306 -8.80 -15.82 -19.34
CA GLU A 306 -7.55 -16.61 -19.24
C GLU A 306 -6.30 -15.77 -18.88
N TRP A 307 -6.27 -14.48 -19.21
CA TRP A 307 -5.09 -13.62 -19.01
C TRP A 307 -5.10 -12.80 -17.70
N CYS A 308 -6.21 -12.78 -16.94
CA CYS A 308 -6.31 -12.05 -15.66
C CYS A 308 -6.61 -12.96 -14.46
N ASN A 309 -6.83 -14.25 -14.67
CA ASN A 309 -7.30 -15.17 -13.65
C ASN A 309 -6.17 -16.00 -12.99
N TYR A 310 -5.03 -15.35 -12.70
CA TYR A 310 -3.90 -15.93 -11.95
C TYR A 310 -3.64 -15.10 -10.69
N ASP A 311 -3.03 -15.61 -9.62
CA ASP A 311 -2.59 -14.71 -8.54
C ASP A 311 -1.32 -13.98 -8.97
N ALA A 312 -1.29 -12.65 -8.87
CA ALA A 312 -0.13 -11.86 -9.27
C ALA A 312 0.94 -11.85 -8.17
N ALA A 313 2.20 -12.03 -8.56
CA ALA A 313 3.32 -11.81 -7.66
C ALA A 313 3.36 -10.33 -7.22
N VAL A 314 3.57 -10.09 -5.93
CA VAL A 314 3.66 -8.74 -5.37
C VAL A 314 5.12 -8.31 -5.31
N GLY A 315 5.47 -7.29 -6.08
CA GLY A 315 6.79 -6.66 -6.08
C GLY A 315 7.03 -5.79 -4.84
N GLU A 316 8.30 -5.55 -4.53
CA GLU A 316 8.70 -4.77 -3.33
C GLU A 316 8.12 -3.35 -3.31
N ARG A 317 8.00 -2.73 -4.50
CA ARG A 317 7.48 -1.36 -4.67
C ARG A 317 5.97 -1.29 -4.91
N ASP A 318 5.32 -2.44 -5.06
CA ASP A 318 3.91 -2.47 -5.37
C ASP A 318 3.07 -1.92 -4.21
N ARG A 319 1.95 -1.31 -4.62
CA ARG A 319 0.94 -0.79 -3.71
C ARG A 319 -0.29 -1.66 -3.81
N ILE A 320 -0.66 -2.27 -2.70
CA ILE A 320 -1.86 -3.10 -2.60
C ILE A 320 -2.85 -2.39 -1.69
N ALA A 321 -4.02 -2.06 -2.21
CA ALA A 321 -5.13 -1.49 -1.45
C ALA A 321 -6.28 -2.52 -1.37
N LEU A 322 -6.93 -2.60 -0.22
CA LEU A 322 -8.10 -3.45 -0.02
C LEU A 322 -9.27 -2.60 0.49
N ILE A 323 -10.33 -2.52 -0.31
CA ILE A 323 -11.62 -1.94 0.10
C ILE A 323 -12.46 -3.07 0.69
N LYS A 324 -12.77 -3.00 1.99
CA LYS A 324 -13.51 -4.06 2.67
C LYS A 324 -15.01 -3.78 2.72
N ASN A 325 -15.81 -4.84 2.72
CA ASN A 325 -17.27 -4.78 2.96
C ASN A 325 -17.99 -3.81 2.02
N VAL A 326 -17.67 -3.88 0.74
CA VAL A 326 -18.35 -3.10 -0.29
C VAL A 326 -19.83 -3.45 -0.31
N ASN A 327 -20.67 -2.42 -0.28
CA ASN A 327 -22.11 -2.58 -0.31
C ASN A 327 -22.55 -3.20 -1.65
N THR A 328 -23.28 -4.31 -1.57
CA THR A 328 -23.81 -5.03 -2.75
C THR A 328 -24.62 -4.14 -3.68
N LEU A 329 -25.33 -3.14 -3.14
CA LEU A 329 -26.13 -2.20 -3.96
C LEU A 329 -25.26 -1.23 -4.77
N ASP A 330 -24.04 -0.96 -4.29
CA ASP A 330 -23.08 -0.03 -4.91
C ASP A 330 -22.01 -0.75 -5.74
N LEU A 331 -21.91 -2.08 -5.66
CA LEU A 331 -20.82 -2.87 -6.24
C LEU A 331 -20.56 -2.54 -7.71
N PHE A 332 -21.60 -2.55 -8.54
CA PHE A 332 -21.47 -2.28 -9.98
C PHE A 332 -21.03 -0.84 -10.26
N ARG A 333 -21.55 0.13 -9.51
CA ARG A 333 -21.14 1.54 -9.63
C ARG A 333 -19.66 1.70 -9.28
N GLN A 334 -19.24 1.11 -8.16
CA GLN A 334 -17.85 1.18 -7.69
C GLN A 334 -16.88 0.48 -8.64
N ILE A 335 -17.28 -0.64 -9.26
CA ILE A 335 -16.49 -1.29 -10.30
C ILE A 335 -16.30 -0.38 -11.51
N GLU A 336 -17.37 0.28 -11.99
CA GLU A 336 -17.26 1.23 -13.10
C GLU A 336 -16.42 2.46 -12.75
N GLU A 337 -16.47 2.93 -11.51
CA GLU A 337 -15.58 4.00 -11.03
C GLU A 337 -14.11 3.58 -11.06
N LEU A 338 -13.80 2.36 -10.65
CA LEU A 338 -12.44 1.80 -10.74
C LEU A 338 -11.99 1.61 -12.20
N ARG A 339 -12.86 1.09 -13.07
CA ARG A 339 -12.58 0.96 -14.50
C ARG A 339 -12.27 2.30 -15.12
N LYS A 340 -13.08 3.33 -14.85
CA LYS A 340 -12.85 4.70 -15.32
C LYS A 340 -11.54 5.27 -14.78
N TRP A 341 -11.24 5.05 -13.50
CA TRP A 341 -9.98 5.49 -12.90
C TRP A 341 -8.74 4.82 -13.53
N GLN A 342 -8.87 3.58 -14.00
CA GLN A 342 -7.84 2.87 -14.77
C GLN A 342 -7.78 3.26 -16.26
N GLY A 343 -8.81 3.95 -16.78
CA GLY A 343 -8.92 4.25 -18.21
C GLY A 343 -9.53 3.13 -19.05
N LEU A 344 -10.21 2.17 -18.42
CA LEU A 344 -10.93 1.10 -19.13
C LEU A 344 -12.29 1.59 -19.64
N GLU A 345 -12.72 1.03 -20.77
CA GLU A 345 -14.08 1.23 -21.28
C GLU A 345 -15.13 0.64 -20.33
N GLN A 346 -16.35 1.14 -20.44
CA GLN A 346 -17.49 0.62 -19.66
C GLN A 346 -17.74 -0.85 -19.98
N ASP A 347 -17.99 -1.66 -18.95
CA ASP A 347 -18.34 -3.07 -19.12
C ASP A 347 -19.88 -3.24 -19.13
N ASN A 348 -20.35 -4.28 -19.82
CA ASN A 348 -21.76 -4.69 -19.74
C ASN A 348 -22.09 -5.43 -18.43
N LEU A 349 -21.06 -5.80 -17.64
CA LEU A 349 -21.12 -6.45 -16.33
C LEU A 349 -21.86 -7.80 -16.34
N TYR A 350 -22.15 -8.36 -17.52
CA TYR A 350 -22.93 -9.57 -17.66
C TYR A 350 -22.16 -10.79 -17.12
N GLU A 351 -20.89 -10.91 -17.46
CA GLU A 351 -20.02 -11.99 -16.98
C GLU A 351 -19.80 -11.90 -15.48
N LEU A 352 -19.59 -10.70 -14.93
CA LEU A 352 -19.52 -10.49 -13.48
C LEU A 352 -20.81 -10.96 -12.80
N LYS A 353 -21.99 -10.62 -13.34
CA LYS A 353 -23.27 -11.11 -12.81
C LYS A 353 -23.37 -12.63 -12.88
N GLN A 354 -22.93 -13.26 -13.97
CA GLN A 354 -22.89 -14.73 -14.05
C GLN A 354 -21.97 -15.34 -12.99
N ASN A 355 -20.79 -14.76 -12.77
CA ASN A 355 -19.85 -15.25 -11.75
C ASN A 355 -20.38 -15.05 -10.33
N ILE A 356 -21.06 -13.94 -10.06
CA ILE A 356 -21.79 -13.72 -8.80
C ILE A 356 -22.84 -14.81 -8.61
N ALA A 357 -23.67 -15.10 -9.61
CA ALA A 357 -24.70 -16.14 -9.53
C ALA A 357 -24.09 -17.53 -9.26
N LYS A 358 -23.03 -17.89 -10.00
CA LYS A 358 -22.31 -19.17 -9.82
C LYS A 358 -21.71 -19.32 -8.43
N ALA A 359 -21.23 -18.22 -7.85
CA ALA A 359 -20.68 -18.19 -6.50
C ALA A 359 -21.76 -18.14 -5.40
N GLY A 360 -23.05 -18.14 -5.76
CA GLY A 360 -24.17 -18.06 -4.82
C GLY A 360 -24.44 -16.65 -4.29
N GLY A 361 -23.86 -15.62 -4.91
CA GLY A 361 -23.98 -14.22 -4.53
C GLY A 361 -25.33 -13.59 -4.88
N HIS A 362 -25.64 -12.45 -4.23
CA HIS A 362 -26.86 -11.70 -4.50
C HIS A 362 -26.66 -10.74 -5.69
N ILE A 363 -27.56 -10.78 -6.67
CA ILE A 363 -27.59 -9.84 -7.79
C ILE A 363 -28.79 -8.91 -7.62
N PRO A 364 -28.56 -7.61 -7.35
CA PRO A 364 -29.64 -6.63 -7.27
C PRO A 364 -30.57 -6.66 -8.49
N GLY A 365 -31.87 -6.82 -8.24
CA GLY A 365 -32.91 -6.83 -9.27
C GLY A 365 -33.12 -8.16 -10.00
N ALA A 366 -32.34 -9.20 -9.70
CA ALA A 366 -32.55 -10.52 -10.29
C ALA A 366 -33.61 -11.33 -9.52
N TYR A 367 -34.50 -12.01 -10.26
CA TYR A 367 -35.40 -13.01 -9.68
C TYR A 367 -34.67 -14.35 -9.53
N VAL A 368 -34.77 -14.95 -8.35
CA VAL A 368 -34.30 -16.32 -8.12
C VAL A 368 -35.48 -17.27 -8.32
N LEU A 369 -35.40 -18.10 -9.35
CA LEU A 369 -36.35 -19.18 -9.60
C LEU A 369 -35.86 -20.42 -8.86
N VAL A 370 -36.69 -20.98 -7.98
CA VAL A 370 -36.39 -22.15 -7.13
C VAL A 370 -37.17 -23.35 -7.62
#